data_AF-A0A4R9VII4-F1
#
_entry.id   AF-A0A4R9VII4-F1
#
_cell.length_a   1.000
_cell.length_b   1.000
_cell.length_c   1.000
_cell.angle_alpha   90.00
_cell.angle_beta   90.00
_cell.angle_gamma   90.00
#
_symmetry.space_group_name_H-M   'P 1'
#
loop_
_entity.id
_entity.type
_entity.pdbx_description
1 polymer ?
#
loop_
_entity_poly.entity_id
_entity_poly.type
_entity_poly.pdbx_seq_one_letter_code
_entity_poly.pdbx_strand_id
1 'polypeptide(L)'
;FAAPQFSLTPTTWCFPVFGCVPYRGYFDRKSATESAAALHERGLDVYVSGVTAYSTLGWSSDPLLSTMLRQDDTYLASLIFHELAHQRLYVNGDSAFNEAFAVAV
;
A
#
# COMPACT_ATOMS: atom_id res chain seq x y z
N PHE A 1 -6.57 -1.26 6.02
CA PHE A 1 -7.58 -2.08 5.32
C PHE A 1 -8.89 -1.99 6.08
N ALA A 2 -10.04 -2.02 5.39
CA ALA A 2 -11.34 -2.06 6.04
C ALA A 2 -12.36 -2.82 5.19
N ALA A 3 -13.28 -3.55 5.81
CA ALA A 3 -14.38 -4.25 5.14
C ALA A 3 -15.64 -4.23 6.02
N PRO A 4 -16.85 -4.38 5.46
CA PRO A 4 -18.05 -4.62 6.26
C PRO A 4 -17.90 -5.89 7.10
N GLN A 5 -18.58 -5.93 8.26
CA GLN A 5 -18.63 -7.14 9.09
C GLN A 5 -19.11 -8.35 8.29
N PHE A 6 -18.41 -9.46 8.44
CA PHE A 6 -18.68 -10.73 7.74
C PHE A 6 -18.54 -10.66 6.21
N SER A 7 -17.76 -9.71 5.70
CA SER A 7 -17.46 -9.57 4.28
C SER A 7 -15.95 -9.58 4.02
N LEU A 8 -15.55 -10.17 2.90
CA LEU A 8 -14.18 -10.06 2.38
C LEU A 8 -14.04 -8.97 1.31
N THR A 9 -15.12 -8.26 1.00
CA THR A 9 -15.09 -7.16 0.04
C THR A 9 -14.48 -5.91 0.69
N PRO A 10 -13.31 -5.45 0.25
CA PRO A 10 -12.64 -4.32 0.87
C PRO A 10 -13.37 -3.01 0.53
N THR A 11 -13.33 -2.08 1.46
CA THR A 11 -13.52 -0.66 1.17
C THR A 11 -12.38 -0.20 0.27
N THR A 12 -12.69 0.56 -0.76
CA THR A 12 -11.70 1.12 -1.68
C THR A 12 -11.52 2.62 -1.46
N TRP A 13 -10.31 3.10 -1.70
CA TRP A 13 -9.96 4.50 -1.68
C TRP A 13 -9.44 4.91 -3.04
N CYS A 14 -10.03 5.94 -3.62
CA CYS A 14 -9.69 6.42 -4.95
C CYS A 14 -8.83 7.68 -4.89
N PHE A 15 -7.75 7.68 -5.67
CA PHE A 15 -6.80 8.78 -5.78
C PHE A 15 -6.73 9.24 -7.24
N PRO A 16 -6.45 10.53 -7.50
CA PRO A 16 -6.47 11.07 -8.88
C PRO A 16 -5.52 10.35 -9.86
N VAL A 17 -4.37 9.88 -9.36
CA VAL A 17 -3.31 9.28 -10.19
C VAL A 17 -3.28 7.75 -10.08
N PHE A 18 -3.54 7.20 -8.88
CA PHE A 18 -3.33 5.78 -8.57
C PHE A 18 -4.59 4.93 -8.74
N GLY A 19 -5.71 5.53 -9.14
CA GLY A 19 -6.99 4.85 -9.19
C GLY A 19 -7.49 4.45 -7.80
N CYS A 20 -8.32 3.41 -7.75
CA CYS A 20 -8.90 2.91 -6.50
C CYS A 20 -8.14 1.68 -6.00
N VAL A 21 -7.72 1.73 -4.74
CA VAL A 21 -6.95 0.66 -4.08
C VAL A 21 -7.67 0.18 -2.81
N PRO A 22 -7.50 -1.09 -2.38
CA PRO A 22 -8.19 -1.69 -1.23
C PRO A 22 -7.54 -1.34 0.12
N TYR A 23 -6.69 -0.31 0.15
CA TYR A 23 -6.02 0.19 1.35
C TYR A 23 -5.79 1.69 1.28
N ARG A 24 -5.46 2.29 2.42
CA ARG A 24 -5.04 3.67 2.53
C ARG A 24 -3.80 3.75 3.41
N GLY A 25 -2.73 4.35 2.86
CA GLY A 25 -1.47 4.57 3.56
C GLY A 25 -1.49 5.88 4.37
N TYR A 26 -0.68 5.90 5.43
CA TYR A 26 -0.46 7.07 6.29
C TYR A 26 1.03 7.14 6.65
N PHE A 27 1.61 8.34 6.56
CA PHE A 27 2.99 8.59 6.98
C PHE A 27 3.14 8.77 8.50
N ASP A 28 2.03 9.07 9.19
CA ASP A 28 1.97 9.24 10.63
C ASP A 28 1.10 8.14 11.25
N ARG A 29 1.65 7.48 12.28
CA ARG A 29 0.97 6.38 12.97
C ARG A 29 -0.31 6.85 13.66
N LYS A 30 -0.30 8.04 14.26
CA LYS A 30 -1.46 8.58 14.97
C LYS A 30 -2.64 8.77 13.98
N SER A 31 -2.35 9.32 12.81
CA SER A 31 -3.31 9.49 11.71
C SER A 31 -3.91 8.16 11.24
N ALA A 32 -3.09 7.10 11.15
CA ALA A 32 -3.58 5.75 10.84
C ALA A 32 -4.53 5.22 11.92
N THR A 33 -4.18 5.39 13.20
CA THR A 33 -4.99 4.91 14.33
C THR A 33 -6.31 5.68 14.49
N GLU A 34 -6.29 7.00 14.31
CA GLU A 34 -7.51 7.83 14.35
C GLU A 34 -8.46 7.46 13.21
N SER A 35 -7.92 7.26 12.00
CA SER A 35 -8.73 6.81 10.87
C SER A 35 -9.30 5.41 11.08
N ALA A 36 -8.56 4.51 11.74
CA ALA A 36 -9.05 3.17 12.06
C ALA A 36 -10.21 3.22 13.07
N ALA A 37 -10.10 4.05 14.11
CA ALA A 37 -11.18 4.26 15.08
C ALA A 37 -12.45 4.79 14.42
N ALA A 38 -12.34 5.81 13.56
CA ALA A 38 -13.48 6.36 12.83
C ALA A 38 -14.15 5.35 11.88
N LEU A 39 -13.39 4.42 11.29
CA LEU A 39 -13.93 3.36 10.45
C LEU A 39 -14.63 2.27 11.29
N HIS A 40 -14.08 1.95 12.46
CA HIS A 40 -14.73 1.04 13.41
C HIS A 40 -16.06 1.59 13.94
N GLU A 41 -16.14 2.88 14.26
CA GLU A 41 -17.40 3.53 14.67
C GLU A 41 -18.50 3.44 13.59
N ARG A 42 -18.10 3.29 12.32
CA ARG A 42 -19.01 3.07 11.20
C ARG A 42 -19.41 1.59 11.00
N GLY A 43 -18.99 0.70 11.90
CA GLY A 43 -19.30 -0.73 11.86
C GLY A 43 -18.44 -1.55 10.90
N LEU A 44 -17.26 -1.05 10.50
CA LEU A 44 -16.33 -1.80 9.66
C LEU A 44 -15.33 -2.61 10.49
N ASP A 45 -14.93 -3.76 9.97
CA ASP A 45 -13.77 -4.52 10.43
C ASP A 45 -12.51 -3.89 9.82
N VAL A 46 -11.60 -3.40 10.66
CA VAL A 46 -10.43 -2.62 10.26
C VAL A 46 -9.16 -3.35 10.67
N TYR A 47 -8.19 -3.38 9.76
CA TYR A 47 -6.86 -3.91 10.02
C TYR A 47 -5.79 -2.87 9.65
N VAL A 48 -4.90 -2.58 10.61
CA VAL A 48 -3.78 -1.66 10.47
C VAL A 48 -2.48 -2.45 10.47
N SER A 49 -1.69 -2.29 9.42
CA SER A 49 -0.35 -2.89 9.29
C SER A 49 0.67 -1.81 8.93
N GLY A 50 1.94 -2.07 9.24
CA GLY A 50 3.05 -1.32 8.68
C GLY A 50 3.27 -1.67 7.20
N VAL A 51 3.84 -0.73 6.46
CA VAL A 51 4.33 -0.91 5.09
C VAL A 51 5.79 -0.48 5.03
N THR A 52 6.61 -1.25 4.31
CA THR A 52 8.06 -1.00 4.26
C THR A 52 8.41 0.11 3.27
N ALA A 53 7.72 0.14 2.13
CA ALA A 53 7.92 1.10 1.06
C ALA A 53 6.60 1.62 0.49
N TYR A 54 6.74 2.63 -0.35
CA TYR A 54 5.69 3.19 -1.18
C TYR A 54 6.31 3.59 -2.52
N SER A 55 5.47 3.65 -3.56
CA SER A 55 5.87 4.10 -4.89
C SER A 55 4.93 5.20 -5.38
N THR A 56 5.49 6.22 -6.03
CA THR A 56 4.75 7.25 -6.76
C THR A 56 4.54 6.87 -8.23
N LEU A 57 4.77 5.59 -8.59
CA LEU A 57 4.69 5.08 -9.96
C LEU A 57 5.55 5.88 -10.96
N GLY A 58 6.68 6.42 -10.48
CA GLY A 58 7.63 7.16 -11.30
C GLY A 58 7.28 8.64 -11.54
N TRP A 59 6.25 9.19 -10.86
CA TRP A 59 5.98 10.63 -10.88
C TRP A 59 7.08 11.45 -10.19
N SER A 60 7.77 10.85 -9.24
CA SER A 60 8.95 11.40 -8.59
C SER A 60 10.02 10.32 -8.39
N SER A 61 11.24 10.75 -8.08
CA SER A 61 12.26 9.86 -7.54
C SER A 61 11.90 9.52 -6.10
N ASP A 62 11.29 8.34 -5.89
CA ASP A 62 10.91 7.89 -4.56
C ASP A 62 12.16 7.74 -3.67
N PRO A 63 12.17 8.32 -2.46
CA PRO A 63 13.33 8.30 -1.59
C PRO A 63 13.54 6.91 -0.97
N LEU A 64 14.80 6.50 -0.86
CA LEU A 64 15.18 5.38 -0.01
C LEU A 64 15.26 5.84 1.45
N LEU A 65 14.31 5.39 2.26
CA LEU A 65 14.25 5.72 3.68
C LEU A 65 15.19 4.81 4.47
N SER A 66 15.79 5.34 5.54
CA SER A 66 16.66 4.55 6.44
C SER A 66 15.95 3.34 7.05
N THR A 67 14.62 3.36 7.14
CA THR A 67 13.79 2.24 7.60
C THR A 67 13.76 1.07 6.61
N MET A 68 13.97 1.31 5.32
CA MET A 68 14.07 0.26 4.29
C MET A 68 15.40 -0.49 4.36
N LEU A 69 16.45 0.16 4.90
CA LEU A 69 17.81 -0.39 5.03
C LEU A 69 18.01 -1.28 6.26
N ARG A 70 16.92 -1.62 6.98
CA ARG A 70 16.99 -2.40 8.23
C ARG A 70 17.15 -3.90 8.01
N GLN A 71 16.85 -4.38 6.80
CA GLN A 71 16.97 -5.77 6.40
C GLN A 71 18.26 -5.99 5.60
N ASP A 72 18.55 -7.23 5.21
CA ASP A 72 19.71 -7.54 4.38
C ASP A 72 19.60 -7.01 2.93
N ASP A 73 20.74 -7.02 2.23
CA ASP A 73 20.85 -6.51 0.87
C ASP A 73 19.96 -7.26 -0.13
N THR A 74 19.65 -8.54 0.12
CA THR A 74 18.77 -9.33 -0.76
C THR A 74 17.33 -8.87 -0.64
N TYR A 75 16.86 -8.66 0.60
CA TYR A 75 15.54 -8.07 0.84
C TYR A 75 15.46 -6.66 0.25
N LEU A 76 16.48 -5.83 0.45
CA LEU A 76 16.51 -4.47 -0.08
C LEU A 76 16.45 -4.47 -1.61
N ALA A 77 17.24 -5.32 -2.27
CA ALA A 77 17.22 -5.45 -3.72
C ALA A 77 15.85 -5.92 -4.23
N SER A 78 15.25 -6.94 -3.60
CA SER A 78 13.89 -7.41 -3.92
C SER A 78 12.85 -6.30 -3.79
N LEU A 79 12.90 -5.52 -2.71
CA LEU A 79 12.01 -4.38 -2.50
C LEU A 79 12.20 -3.31 -3.58
N ILE A 80 13.44 -2.98 -3.95
CA ILE A 80 13.72 -2.02 -5.02
C ILE A 80 13.14 -2.51 -6.35
N PHE A 81 13.34 -3.78 -6.70
CA PHE A 81 12.80 -4.33 -7.94
C PHE A 81 11.27 -4.38 -7.95
N HIS A 82 10.64 -4.70 -6.81
CA HIS A 82 9.19 -4.64 -6.63
C HIS A 82 8.66 -3.24 -6.94
N GLU A 83 9.21 -2.19 -6.31
CA GLU A 83 8.73 -0.82 -6.53
C GLU A 83 9.02 -0.31 -7.95
N LEU A 84 10.15 -0.73 -8.55
CA LEU A 84 10.46 -0.43 -9.95
C LEU A 84 9.55 -1.17 -10.93
N ALA A 85 9.05 -2.36 -10.59
CA ALA A 85 8.10 -3.10 -11.41
C ALA A 85 6.79 -2.33 -11.57
N HIS A 86 6.29 -1.72 -10.48
CA HIS A 86 5.13 -0.83 -10.52
C HIS A 86 5.31 0.36 -11.48
N GLN A 87 6.55 0.86 -11.66
CA GLN A 87 6.83 1.92 -12.63
C GLN A 87 6.81 1.43 -14.09
N ARG A 88 7.03 0.13 -14.33
CA ARG A 88 7.02 -0.46 -15.68
C ARG A 88 5.62 -0.83 -16.13
N LEU A 89 4.80 -1.34 -15.21
CA LEU A 89 3.43 -1.72 -15.48
C LEU A 89 2.57 -1.51 -14.24
N TYR A 90 1.53 -0.70 -14.41
CA TYR A 90 0.49 -0.51 -13.40
C TYR A 90 -0.87 -0.47 -14.10
N VAL A 91 -1.75 -1.40 -13.73
CA VAL A 91 -3.10 -1.51 -14.26
C VAL A 91 -4.06 -0.78 -13.33
N ASN A 92 -4.78 0.20 -13.89
CA ASN A 92 -5.71 1.02 -13.14
C ASN A 92 -6.80 0.16 -12.48
N GLY A 93 -6.91 0.25 -11.15
CA GLY A 93 -7.96 -0.42 -10.38
C GLY A 93 -7.75 -1.92 -10.14
N ASP A 94 -6.60 -2.48 -10.52
CA ASP A 94 -6.29 -3.89 -10.30
C ASP A 94 -5.10 -4.07 -9.36
N SER A 95 -5.31 -3.74 -8.07
CA SER A 95 -4.27 -3.89 -7.05
C SER A 95 -3.79 -5.34 -6.90
N ALA A 96 -4.67 -6.32 -7.11
CA ALA A 96 -4.27 -7.73 -7.00
C ALA A 96 -3.25 -8.09 -8.08
N PHE A 97 -3.50 -7.69 -9.33
CA PHE A 97 -2.54 -7.86 -10.41
C PHE A 97 -1.24 -7.08 -10.17
N ASN A 98 -1.34 -5.80 -9.81
CA ASN A 98 -0.16 -4.94 -9.65
C ASN A 98 0.81 -5.49 -8.59
N GLU A 99 0.30 -5.87 -7.42
CA GLU A 99 1.12 -6.46 -6.36
C GLU A 99 1.67 -7.84 -6.76
N ALA A 100 0.86 -8.70 -7.40
CA ALA A 100 1.31 -10.02 -7.83
C ALA A 100 2.41 -9.94 -8.91
N PHE A 101 2.29 -9.00 -9.85
CA PHE A 101 3.31 -8.74 -10.85
C PHE A 101 4.62 -8.27 -10.20
N ALA A 102 4.55 -7.30 -9.30
CA ALA A 102 5.73 -6.76 -8.63
C ALA A 102 6.42 -7.78 -7.70
N VAL A 103 5.67 -8.73 -7.12
CA VAL A 103 6.24 -9.84 -6.32
C VAL A 103 6.92 -10.90 -7.20
N ALA A 104 6.51 -11.06 -8.46
CA ALA A 104 7.04 -12.09 -9.36
C ALA A 104 8.40 -11.72 -10.01
N VAL A 105 8.78 -10.44 -9.97
CA VAL A 105 10.06 -9.90 -10.47
C VAL A 105 11.17 -10.15 -9.45
#